data_AF-A0A2V5M9F7-F1
#
_entry.id   AF-A0A2V5M9F7-F1
#
_cell.length_a   1.000
_cell.length_b   1.000
_cell.length_c   1.000
_cell.angle_alpha   90.00
_cell.angle_beta   90.00
_cell.angle_gamma   90.00
#
_symmetry.space_group_name_H-M   'P 1'
#
loop_
_entity.id
_entity.type
_entity.pdbx_description
1 polymer ?
#
loop_
_entity_poly.entity_id
_entity_poly.type
_entity_poly.pdbx_seq_one_letter_code
_entity_poly.pdbx_strand_id
1 'polypeptide(L)'
;MCIELEQLHALLGRWRNDVGERRWTGLYVVVCGAHQPRDREAACQYLGKLLHEREGSAAEREDRLVYGEGLCDVDAALDLLARHVVDQRASNLLFGARRRLQEDLLADAARAEVRKLFPKVRGCPSGAHRRAR
;
A
#
# COMPACT_ATOMS: atom_id res chain seq x y z
N MET A 1 5.53 10.28 -23.20
CA MET A 1 6.02 10.66 -21.87
C MET A 1 4.84 11.24 -21.09
N CYS A 2 4.66 10.88 -19.82
CA CYS A 2 3.50 11.27 -19.03
C CYS A 2 3.80 12.58 -18.29
N ILE A 3 3.30 13.72 -18.80
CA ILE A 3 3.60 15.06 -18.29
C ILE A 3 3.29 15.23 -16.80
N GLU A 4 2.27 14.54 -16.31
CA GLU A 4 1.88 14.51 -14.89
C GLU A 4 3.02 14.01 -14.00
N LEU A 5 3.66 12.89 -14.38
CA LEU A 5 4.76 12.30 -13.60
C LEU A 5 6.02 13.17 -13.63
N GLU A 6 6.28 13.86 -14.74
CA GLU A 6 7.40 14.79 -14.85
C GLU A 6 7.22 15.98 -13.91
N GLN A 7 6.02 16.56 -13.90
CA GLN A 7 5.68 17.68 -13.01
C GLN A 7 5.73 17.26 -11.54
N LEU A 8 5.19 16.08 -11.21
CA LEU A 8 5.25 15.51 -9.86
C LEU A 8 6.71 15.29 -9.42
N HIS A 9 7.55 14.73 -10.30
CA HIS A 9 8.96 14.50 -10.01
C HIS A 9 9.74 15.80 -9.80
N ALA A 10 9.52 16.80 -10.65
CA ALA A 10 10.16 18.10 -10.50
C ALA A 10 9.75 18.80 -9.20
N LEU A 11 8.46 18.72 -8.82
CA LEU A 11 7.95 19.30 -7.57
C LEU A 11 8.57 18.63 -6.34
N LEU A 12 8.52 17.30 -6.28
CA LEU A 12 9.06 16.55 -5.14
C LEU A 12 10.58 16.66 -5.02
N GLY A 13 11.29 16.79 -6.14
CA GLY A 13 12.73 17.08 -6.15
C GLY A 13 13.06 18.42 -5.47
N ARG A 14 12.28 19.47 -5.74
CA ARG A 14 12.44 20.77 -5.06
C ARG A 14 12.15 20.65 -3.55
N TRP A 15 11.03 20.04 -3.19
CA TRP A 15 10.68 19.85 -1.78
C TRP A 15 11.74 19.05 -1.02
N ARG A 16 12.26 17.97 -1.59
CA ARG A 16 13.32 17.20 -0.96
C ARG A 16 14.54 18.06 -0.61
N ASN A 17 14.94 18.94 -1.53
CA ASN A 17 16.06 19.86 -1.31
C ASN A 17 15.75 20.89 -0.20
N ASP A 18 14.52 21.40 -0.17
CA ASP A 18 14.09 22.42 0.80
C ASP A 18 13.93 21.85 2.22
N VAL A 19 13.35 20.65 2.35
CA VAL A 19 13.03 20.04 3.65
C VAL A 19 14.25 19.30 4.24
N GLY A 20 15.17 18.86 3.38
CA GLY A 20 16.39 18.13 3.74
C GLY A 20 16.16 16.64 4.05
N GLU A 21 17.23 15.83 3.91
CA GLU A 21 17.16 14.36 3.98
C GLU A 21 16.54 13.83 5.28
N ARG A 22 16.86 14.42 6.43
CA ARG A 22 16.35 13.95 7.73
C ARG A 22 14.82 14.01 7.81
N ARG A 23 14.22 15.07 7.32
CA ARG A 23 12.75 15.23 7.30
C ARG A 23 12.15 14.40 6.17
N TRP A 24 12.85 14.30 5.05
CA TRP A 24 12.46 13.45 3.92
C TRP A 24 12.30 11.97 4.32
N THR A 25 13.19 11.44 5.17
CA THR A 25 13.09 10.05 5.67
C THR A 25 11.81 9.81 6.50
N GLY A 26 11.27 10.85 7.13
CA GLY A 26 10.03 10.77 7.92
C GLY A 26 8.76 11.14 7.16
N LEU A 27 8.84 11.43 5.86
CA LEU A 27 7.70 11.85 5.06
C LEU A 27 6.68 10.72 4.91
N TYR A 28 5.41 11.02 5.14
CA TYR A 28 4.27 10.20 4.78
C TYR A 28 3.53 10.84 3.61
N VAL A 29 2.97 10.02 2.73
CA VAL A 29 2.19 10.47 1.59
C VAL A 29 0.85 9.75 1.59
N VAL A 30 -0.23 10.52 1.49
CA VAL A 30 -1.59 10.01 1.31
C VAL A 30 -2.02 10.31 -0.12
N VAL A 31 -2.34 9.26 -0.88
CA VAL A 31 -2.92 9.39 -2.22
C VAL A 31 -4.42 9.22 -2.09
N CYS A 32 -5.17 10.29 -2.32
CA CYS A 32 -6.63 10.26 -2.32
C CYS A 32 -7.13 9.89 -3.72
N GLY A 33 -7.94 8.84 -3.84
CA GLY A 33 -8.43 8.38 -5.12
C GLY A 33 -9.69 7.53 -5.03
N ALA A 34 -10.28 7.21 -6.18
CA ALA A 34 -11.39 6.27 -6.24
C ALA A 34 -10.91 4.83 -5.95
N HIS A 35 -11.80 3.96 -5.49
CA HIS A 35 -11.46 2.55 -5.18
C HIS A 35 -10.90 1.78 -6.39
N GLN A 36 -11.51 1.95 -7.57
CA GLN A 36 -11.19 1.18 -8.78
C GLN A 36 -9.76 1.39 -9.34
N PRO A 37 -9.19 2.61 -9.39
CA PRO A 37 -7.83 2.83 -9.88
C PRO A 37 -6.70 2.41 -8.92
N ARG A 38 -6.97 1.85 -7.73
CA ARG A 38 -5.94 1.55 -6.71
C ARG A 38 -4.82 0.65 -7.21
N ASP A 39 -5.13 -0.35 -8.05
CA ASP A 39 -4.11 -1.18 -8.67
C ASP A 39 -3.46 -0.47 -9.86
N ARG A 40 -2.13 -0.32 -9.79
CA ARG A 40 -1.31 0.35 -10.82
C ARG A 40 -1.68 1.82 -11.07
N GLU A 41 -2.16 2.52 -10.04
CA GLU A 41 -2.27 3.97 -10.05
C GLU A 41 -0.87 4.61 -10.31
N ALA A 42 -0.80 5.62 -11.16
CA ALA A 42 0.46 6.18 -11.65
C ALA A 42 1.26 6.87 -10.52
N ALA A 43 0.60 7.68 -9.69
CA ALA A 43 1.23 8.36 -8.57
C ALA A 43 1.70 7.35 -7.51
N CYS A 44 0.90 6.33 -7.17
CA CYS A 44 1.29 5.26 -6.26
C CYS A 44 2.53 4.49 -6.75
N GLN A 45 2.61 4.18 -8.04
CA GLN A 45 3.78 3.51 -8.61
C GLN A 45 5.03 4.40 -8.53
N TYR A 46 4.89 5.68 -8.87
CA TYR A 46 5.98 6.63 -8.80
C TYR A 46 6.45 6.85 -7.35
N LEU A 47 5.52 7.13 -6.43
CA LEU A 47 5.80 7.39 -5.02
C LEU A 47 6.36 6.16 -4.31
N GLY A 48 5.85 4.96 -4.64
CA GLY A 48 6.39 3.72 -4.10
C GLY A 48 7.88 3.54 -4.45
N LYS A 49 8.25 3.85 -5.70
CA LYS A 49 9.67 3.84 -6.13
C LYS A 49 10.48 4.93 -5.44
N LEU A 50 9.93 6.14 -5.31
CA LEU A 50 10.60 7.28 -4.70
C LEU A 50 10.87 7.09 -3.20
N LEU A 51 9.93 6.48 -2.48
CA LEU A 51 9.99 6.25 -1.03
C LEU A 51 10.68 4.93 -0.66
N HIS A 52 11.09 4.12 -1.65
CA HIS A 52 11.63 2.77 -1.48
C HIS A 52 10.68 1.82 -0.74
N GLU A 53 9.37 1.96 -0.98
CA GLU A 53 8.35 1.07 -0.44
C GLU A 53 8.38 -0.29 -1.16
N ARG A 54 8.08 -1.38 -0.42
CA ARG A 54 8.08 -2.72 -1.00
C ARG A 54 7.02 -2.84 -2.09
N GLU A 55 7.34 -3.50 -3.19
CA GLU A 55 6.35 -3.91 -4.18
C GLU A 55 5.45 -5.01 -3.58
N GLY A 56 4.13 -4.84 -3.64
CA GLY A 56 3.17 -5.77 -3.01
C GLY A 56 1.71 -5.41 -3.26
N SER A 57 0.74 -6.11 -2.67
CA SER A 57 -0.66 -5.63 -2.66
C SER A 57 -0.74 -4.28 -1.94
N ALA A 58 -1.79 -3.48 -2.15
CA ALA A 58 -1.86 -2.15 -1.53
C ALA A 58 -1.72 -2.18 0.01
N ALA A 59 -2.28 -3.20 0.68
CA ALA A 59 -2.09 -3.42 2.13
C ALA A 59 -0.62 -3.69 2.52
N GLU A 60 0.20 -4.20 1.61
CA GLU A 60 1.63 -4.45 1.86
C GLU A 60 2.51 -3.22 1.63
N ARG A 61 2.01 -2.18 0.93
CA ARG A 61 2.74 -0.94 0.58
C ARG A 61 2.48 0.22 1.55
N GLU A 62 1.61 0.03 2.52
CA GLU A 62 1.13 1.09 3.40
C GLU A 62 2.06 1.30 4.62
N ASP A 63 3.37 1.41 4.45
CA ASP A 63 4.21 1.89 5.56
C ASP A 63 4.21 3.42 5.57
N ARG A 64 4.66 4.07 4.49
CA ARG A 64 4.65 5.54 4.36
C ARG A 64 3.78 6.06 3.22
N LEU A 65 3.33 5.18 2.32
CA LEU A 65 2.43 5.51 1.22
C LEU A 65 1.04 4.93 1.51
N VAL A 66 0.11 5.79 1.92
CA VAL A 66 -1.27 5.41 2.28
C VAL A 66 -2.20 5.73 1.12
N TYR A 67 -3.05 4.79 0.73
CA TYR A 67 -4.10 5.04 -0.28
C TYR A 67 -5.44 5.28 0.40
N GLY A 68 -5.95 6.51 0.29
CA GLY A 68 -7.23 6.92 0.84
C GLY A 68 -8.33 6.81 -0.20
N GLU A 69 -9.17 5.79 -0.08
CA GLU A 69 -10.30 5.59 -0.99
C GLU A 69 -11.46 6.52 -0.66
N GLY A 70 -11.97 7.25 -1.66
CA GLY A 70 -13.15 8.09 -1.51
C GLY A 70 -12.96 9.32 -0.63
N LEU A 71 -11.71 9.68 -0.32
CA LEU A 71 -11.39 10.90 0.42
C LEU A 71 -11.44 12.11 -0.51
N CYS A 72 -12.19 13.14 -0.13
CA CYS A 72 -12.37 14.36 -0.92
C CYS A 72 -11.84 15.64 -0.24
N ASP A 73 -11.34 15.55 0.99
CA ASP A 73 -10.81 16.67 1.75
C ASP A 73 -9.55 16.31 2.54
N VAL A 74 -8.83 17.34 3.00
CA VAL A 74 -7.53 17.21 3.67
C VAL A 74 -7.69 16.68 5.09
N ASP A 75 -8.76 17.05 5.80
CA ASP A 75 -8.96 16.65 7.19
C ASP A 75 -9.21 15.14 7.27
N ALA A 76 -10.03 14.59 6.38
CA ALA A 76 -10.26 13.15 6.27
C ALA A 76 -8.99 12.38 5.91
N ALA A 77 -8.10 12.97 5.09
CA ALA A 77 -6.79 12.39 4.77
C ALA A 77 -5.84 12.40 5.96
N LEU A 78 -5.83 13.47 6.76
CA LEU A 78 -5.08 13.57 8.00
C LEU A 78 -5.59 12.58 9.04
N ASP A 79 -6.90 12.42 9.19
CA ASP A 79 -7.52 11.45 10.11
C ASP A 79 -7.20 10.01 9.71
N LEU A 80 -7.20 9.70 8.41
CA LEU A 80 -6.75 8.40 7.91
C LEU A 80 -5.28 8.16 8.27
N LEU A 81 -4.41 9.15 8.01
CA LEU A 81 -2.98 9.03 8.31
C LEU A 81 -2.72 8.88 9.81
N ALA A 82 -3.44 9.63 10.65
CA ALA A 82 -3.31 9.55 12.10
C ALA A 82 -3.68 8.15 12.61
N ARG A 83 -4.84 7.61 12.19
CA ARG A 83 -5.26 6.25 12.53
C ARG A 83 -4.24 5.22 12.06
N HIS A 84 -3.80 5.34 10.81
CA HIS A 84 -2.78 4.47 10.22
C HIS A 84 -1.51 4.37 11.08
N VAL A 85 -0.95 5.52 11.46
CA VAL A 85 0.29 5.57 12.27
C VAL A 85 0.05 5.04 13.68
N VAL A 86 -1.06 5.39 14.32
CA VAL A 86 -1.41 4.94 15.67
C VAL A 86 -1.61 3.43 15.70
N ASP A 87 -2.39 2.89 14.77
CA ASP A 87 -2.70 1.46 14.68
C ASP A 87 -1.43 0.66 14.42
N GLN A 88 -0.54 1.10 13.53
CA GLN A 88 0.72 0.41 13.28
C GLN A 88 1.61 0.35 14.53
N ARG A 89 1.67 1.44 15.31
CA ARG A 89 2.44 1.48 16.56
C ARG A 89 1.83 0.57 17.62
N ALA A 90 0.51 0.68 17.83
CA ALA A 90 -0.22 -0.15 18.78
C ALA A 90 -0.09 -1.63 18.42
N SER A 91 -0.26 -1.97 17.14
CA SER A 91 -0.14 -3.32 16.61
C SER A 91 1.24 -3.91 16.84
N ASN A 92 2.30 -3.14 16.61
CA ASN A 92 3.66 -3.58 16.87
C ASN A 92 3.94 -3.80 18.37
N LEU A 93 3.40 -2.94 19.24
CA LEU A 93 3.54 -3.06 20.70
C LEU A 93 2.77 -4.26 21.26
N LEU A 94 1.55 -4.51 20.77
CA LEU A 94 0.65 -5.55 21.29
C LEU A 94 0.94 -6.93 20.71
N PHE A 95 1.27 -7.01 19.42
CA PHE A 95 1.37 -8.28 18.69
C PHE A 95 2.76 -8.56 18.11
N GLY A 96 3.72 -7.63 18.22
CA GLY A 96 5.02 -7.74 17.55
C GLY A 96 4.91 -7.71 16.01
N ALA A 97 3.74 -7.33 15.50
CA ALA A 97 3.42 -7.34 14.08
C ALA A 97 2.74 -6.00 13.71
N ARG A 98 3.43 -5.17 12.92
CA ARG A 98 3.00 -3.79 12.60
C ARG A 98 1.64 -3.69 11.90
N ARG A 99 1.20 -4.74 11.21
CA ARG A 99 -0.03 -4.74 10.39
C ARG A 99 -1.19 -5.53 10.97
N ARG A 100 -1.03 -6.12 12.16
CA ARG A 100 -2.05 -6.99 12.75
C ARG A 100 -3.40 -6.28 12.97
N LEU A 101 -3.37 -5.00 13.34
CA LEU A 101 -4.61 -4.20 13.49
C LEU A 101 -5.20 -3.71 12.16
N GLN A 102 -4.48 -3.88 11.04
CA GLN A 102 -4.97 -3.54 9.70
C GLN A 102 -5.65 -4.74 9.01
N GLU A 103 -5.55 -5.93 9.62
CA GLU A 103 -6.17 -7.15 9.15
C GLU A 103 -7.52 -7.36 9.84
N ASP A 104 -8.39 -8.14 9.22
CA ASP A 104 -9.61 -8.62 9.86
C ASP A 104 -9.25 -9.41 11.13
N LEU A 105 -9.91 -9.10 12.26
CA LEU A 105 -9.65 -9.74 13.56
C LEU A 105 -9.80 -11.27 13.49
N LEU A 106 -10.71 -11.76 12.66
CA LEU A 106 -11.01 -13.17 12.46
C LEU A 106 -10.27 -13.77 11.27
N ALA A 107 -9.36 -13.04 10.60
CA ALA A 107 -8.68 -13.49 9.38
C ALA A 107 -8.10 -14.90 9.49
N ASP A 108 -7.44 -15.23 10.60
CA ASP A 108 -6.82 -16.55 10.79
C ASP A 108 -7.87 -17.66 10.99
N ALA A 109 -8.91 -17.38 11.78
CA ALA A 109 -10.01 -18.31 12.01
C ALA A 109 -10.79 -18.54 10.72
N ALA A 110 -11.13 -17.48 9.99
CA ALA A 110 -11.77 -17.53 8.69
C ALA A 110 -10.92 -18.33 7.70
N ARG A 111 -9.60 -18.11 7.63
CA ARG A 111 -8.69 -18.89 6.78
C ARG A 111 -8.72 -20.38 7.13
N ALA A 112 -8.79 -20.73 8.41
CA ALA A 112 -8.89 -22.12 8.85
C ALA A 112 -10.23 -22.76 8.45
N GLU A 113 -11.35 -22.05 8.66
CA GLU A 113 -12.69 -22.55 8.30
C GLU A 113 -12.88 -22.68 6.79
N VAL A 114 -12.45 -21.69 6.01
CA VAL A 114 -12.50 -21.73 4.54
C VAL A 114 -11.73 -22.94 3.99
N ARG A 115 -10.59 -23.30 4.58
CA ARG A 115 -9.83 -24.51 4.18
C ARG A 115 -10.59 -25.82 4.44
N LYS A 116 -11.39 -25.88 5.50
CA LYS A 116 -12.22 -27.06 5.82
C LYS A 116 -13.41 -27.18 4.87
N LEU A 117 -14.00 -26.04 4.47
CA LEU A 117 -15.12 -25.98 3.53
C LEU A 117 -14.69 -26.32 2.09
N PHE A 118 -13.46 -25.95 1.70
CA PHE A 118 -12.92 -26.20 0.37
C PHE A 118 -11.61 -27.02 0.41
N PRO A 119 -11.65 -28.30 0.83
CA PRO A 119 -10.48 -29.16 0.90
C PRO A 119 -10.04 -29.61 -0.50
N LYS A 120 -9.27 -28.76 -1.20
CA LYS A 120 -8.69 -28.97 -2.55
C LYS A 120 -9.71 -29.33 -3.65
N VAL A 121 -9.97 -28.37 -4.54
CA VAL A 121 -10.32 -28.72 -5.94
C VAL A 121 -9.11 -29.46 -6.52
N ARG A 122 -9.24 -30.77 -6.73
CA ARG A 122 -8.21 -31.56 -7.42
C ARG A 122 -8.19 -31.17 -8.90
N GLY A 123 -7.06 -30.67 -9.37
CA GLY A 123 -6.62 -30.76 -10.76
C GLY A 123 -7.17 -29.72 -11.74
N CYS A 124 -6.35 -28.72 -12.07
CA CYS A 124 -6.29 -28.23 -13.44
C CYS A 124 -4.83 -28.40 -13.89
N PRO A 125 -4.54 -29.18 -14.96
CA PRO A 125 -3.17 -29.38 -15.40
C PRO A 125 -2.63 -28.04 -15.88
N SER A 126 -1.53 -27.59 -15.27
CA SER A 126 -0.76 -26.46 -15.77
C SER A 126 -0.33 -26.77 -17.21
N GLY A 127 -1.01 -26.16 -18.17
CA GLY A 127 -0.63 -26.18 -19.58
C GLY A 127 0.79 -25.64 -19.71
N ALA A 128 1.75 -26.56 -19.87
CA ALA A 128 3.10 -26.24 -20.23
C ALA A 128 3.12 -25.70 -21.66
N HIS A 129 2.97 -24.38 -21.82
CA HIS A 129 3.41 -23.71 -23.04
C HIS A 129 4.94 -23.70 -23.07
N ARG A 130 5.53 -24.80 -23.56
CA ARG A 130 6.86 -24.76 -24.18
C ARG A 130 6.77 -23.83 -25.38
N ARG A 131 7.44 -22.67 -25.32
CA ARG A 131 7.74 -21.89 -26.52
C ARG A 131 8.68 -22.73 -27.39
N ALA A 132 8.25 -23.04 -28.61
CA ALA A 132 9.10 -23.58 -29.66
C ALA A 132 10.17 -22.54 -30.03
N ARG A 133 11.36 -23.05 -30.34
CA ARG A 133 12.52 -22.28 -30.84
C ARG A 133 12.25 -21.69 -32.21
#